data_AF-A0A6N2LM32-F1
#
_entry.id   AF-A0A6N2LM32-F1
#
_cell.length_a   1.000
_cell.length_b   1.000
_cell.length_c   1.000
_cell.angle_alpha   90.00
_cell.angle_beta   90.00
_cell.angle_gamma   90.00
#
_symmetry.space_group_name_H-M   'P 1'
#
loop_
_entity.id
_entity.type
_entity.pdbx_description
1 polymer ?
#
loop_
_entity_poly.entity_id
_entity_poly.type
_entity_poly.pdbx_seq_one_letter_code
_entity_poly.pdbx_strand_id
1 'polypeptide(L)'
;MWFLLSRLRDIHYSLPQLNHIKTHNPYLPLDLHSLSTLRFFSTSRRHSPTRPSSSTRQLQNRRLWTYALTFSCIAGFIVIVLNNFQDQLVFYVTPSDAIEKFKNNPSKNKFRLGGLVLEGSVVHPLTSPEMEFVVTDLITDILVKYEGSLPDLFREGHSVVVEGFMKELDDKVRKEVGLKNVSGKARSGECYFKAFEVLAKHDEKYMPQEVAAVRS
;
A
#
# COMPACT_ATOMS: atom_id res chain seq x y z
N MET A 1 7.27 -10.27 -26.69
CA MET A 1 8.12 -11.48 -26.79
C MET A 1 7.49 -12.61 -25.97
N TRP A 2 6.23 -13.00 -26.15
CA TRP A 2 5.61 -13.67 -27.31
C TRP A 2 6.23 -15.01 -27.75
N PHE A 3 7.04 -15.66 -26.90
CA PHE A 3 7.59 -17.00 -27.22
C PHE A 3 7.51 -18.07 -26.11
N LEU A 4 6.94 -17.76 -24.94
CA LEU A 4 6.73 -18.73 -23.84
C LEU A 4 5.25 -19.11 -23.63
N LEU A 5 4.35 -18.64 -24.49
CA LEU A 5 2.90 -18.92 -24.46
C LEU A 5 2.49 -20.22 -25.20
N SER A 6 3.44 -21.03 -25.68
CA SER A 6 3.13 -22.18 -26.55
C SER A 6 3.29 -23.56 -25.91
N ARG A 7 3.29 -23.69 -24.57
CA ARG A 7 3.49 -25.00 -23.94
C ARG A 7 2.54 -25.42 -22.81
N LEU A 8 1.42 -24.73 -22.63
CA LEU A 8 0.39 -25.16 -21.68
C LEU A 8 -1.03 -24.91 -22.22
N ARG A 9 -1.25 -25.24 -23.49
CA ARG A 9 -2.57 -25.54 -24.03
C ARG A 9 -2.57 -27.04 -24.25
N ASP A 10 -3.22 -27.77 -23.34
CA ASP A 10 -3.84 -29.09 -23.54
C ASP A 10 -4.04 -29.76 -22.18
N ILE A 11 -4.95 -29.19 -21.38
CA ILE A 11 -5.65 -29.94 -20.35
C ILE A 11 -7.12 -29.54 -20.48
N HIS A 12 -7.84 -30.25 -21.35
CA HIS A 12 -9.30 -30.28 -21.34
C HIS A 12 -9.74 -31.74 -21.19
N TYR A 13 -10.37 -32.00 -20.04
CA TYR A 13 -11.51 -32.88 -19.78
C TYR A 13 -11.75 -34.12 -20.64
N SER A 14 -11.78 -35.28 -19.97
CA SER A 14 -12.77 -36.35 -20.23
C SER A 14 -12.75 -37.43 -19.14
N LEU A 15 -13.80 -37.49 -18.30
CA LEU A 15 -14.38 -38.75 -17.78
C LEU A 15 -14.99 -39.51 -18.99
N PRO A 16 -15.22 -40.86 -18.99
CA PRO A 16 -15.97 -41.56 -17.93
C PRO A 16 -15.81 -43.12 -17.77
N GLN A 17 -16.64 -43.68 -16.88
CA GLN A 17 -17.26 -45.03 -16.78
C GLN A 17 -16.49 -46.33 -16.35
N LEU A 18 -16.93 -46.81 -15.17
CA LEU A 18 -17.46 -48.13 -14.75
C LEU A 18 -17.20 -49.44 -15.54
N ASN A 19 -17.10 -50.51 -14.72
CA ASN A 19 -17.34 -51.95 -14.96
C ASN A 19 -16.16 -52.81 -15.47
N HIS A 20 -15.71 -53.76 -14.64
CA HIS A 20 -16.18 -55.15 -14.74
C HIS A 20 -15.72 -55.97 -13.53
N ILE A 21 -16.67 -56.59 -12.85
CA ILE A 21 -16.48 -57.64 -11.85
C ILE A 21 -15.98 -58.88 -12.60
N LYS A 22 -14.90 -59.53 -12.15
CA LYS A 22 -14.61 -60.91 -12.52
C LYS A 22 -14.25 -61.72 -11.29
N THR A 23 -15.27 -62.43 -10.84
CA THR A 23 -15.24 -63.57 -9.92
C THR A 23 -14.27 -64.64 -10.43
N HIS A 24 -13.46 -65.23 -9.54
CA HIS A 24 -13.29 -66.68 -9.40
C HIS A 24 -12.36 -67.03 -8.22
N ASN A 25 -12.98 -67.56 -7.16
CA ASN A 25 -12.40 -68.65 -6.34
C ASN A 25 -12.66 -69.97 -7.12
N PRO A 26 -12.12 -71.17 -6.80
CA PRO A 26 -11.42 -71.60 -5.59
C PRO A 26 -10.13 -72.40 -5.89
N TYR A 27 -9.47 -72.91 -4.85
CA TYR A 27 -8.93 -74.28 -4.71
C TYR A 27 -7.83 -74.27 -3.64
N LEU A 28 -8.22 -74.65 -2.42
CA LEU A 28 -7.32 -75.25 -1.44
C LEU A 28 -7.38 -76.78 -1.65
N PRO A 29 -6.26 -77.46 -1.39
CA PRO A 29 -6.35 -78.48 -0.35
C PRO A 29 -5.23 -78.36 0.69
N LEU A 30 -5.61 -78.86 1.86
CA LEU A 30 -4.83 -79.09 3.06
C LEU A 30 -3.73 -80.13 2.80
N ASP A 31 -2.63 -80.05 3.56
CA ASP A 31 -2.03 -81.21 4.22
C ASP A 31 -1.01 -80.77 5.27
N LEU A 32 -1.34 -81.02 6.55
CA LEU A 32 -0.36 -81.14 7.62
C LEU A 32 0.30 -82.51 7.47
N HIS A 33 1.63 -82.60 7.56
CA HIS A 33 2.31 -83.70 8.26
C HIS A 33 3.83 -83.50 8.35
N SER A 34 4.37 -84.01 9.45
CA SER A 34 5.73 -84.55 9.60
C SER A 34 6.85 -83.62 10.04
N LEU A 35 7.12 -83.72 11.35
CA LEU A 35 8.45 -83.61 11.95
C LEU A 35 9.50 -84.36 11.12
N SER A 36 10.71 -83.80 10.96
CA SER A 36 11.99 -84.44 11.34
C SER A 36 13.23 -83.80 10.69
N THR A 37 14.24 -83.61 11.54
CA THR A 37 15.70 -83.73 11.28
C THR A 37 16.45 -82.67 10.47
N LEU A 38 17.16 -81.83 11.23
CA LEU A 38 18.55 -81.38 11.07
C LEU A 38 19.30 -81.76 9.77
N ARG A 39 19.89 -80.76 9.12
CA ARG A 39 21.31 -80.77 8.70
C ARG A 39 21.79 -79.36 8.36
N PHE A 40 22.87 -78.97 9.04
CA PHE A 40 23.83 -77.96 8.64
C PHE A 40 24.20 -78.09 7.16
N PHE A 41 24.34 -76.97 6.44
CA PHE A 41 25.57 -76.64 5.70
C PHE A 41 25.55 -75.17 5.26
N SER A 42 26.63 -74.49 5.64
CA SER A 42 27.06 -73.17 5.22
C SER A 42 27.15 -73.07 3.69
N THR A 43 26.55 -72.01 3.11
CA THR A 43 27.20 -71.24 2.05
C THR A 43 26.90 -69.75 2.29
N SER A 44 27.90 -69.02 2.77
CA SER A 44 27.86 -67.56 2.85
C SER A 44 27.68 -66.97 1.45
N ARG A 45 26.47 -66.51 1.14
CA ARG A 45 26.23 -65.66 -0.03
C ARG A 45 26.78 -64.27 0.32
N ARG A 46 28.01 -64.02 -0.11
CA ARG A 46 28.75 -62.77 0.06
C ARG A 46 27.90 -61.63 -0.55
N HIS A 47 27.17 -60.91 0.30
CA HIS A 47 26.47 -59.69 -0.07
C HIS A 47 27.55 -58.65 -0.38
N SER A 48 27.70 -58.28 -1.65
CA SER A 48 28.49 -57.11 -2.00
C SER A 48 27.80 -55.90 -1.34
N PRO A 49 28.52 -55.10 -0.53
CA PRO A 49 27.96 -53.88 0.00
C PRO A 49 27.82 -52.90 -1.15
N THR A 50 26.59 -52.56 -1.50
CA THR A 50 26.30 -51.38 -2.32
C THR A 50 26.93 -50.18 -1.60
N ARG A 51 27.95 -49.58 -2.23
CA ARG A 51 28.56 -48.34 -1.74
C ARG A 51 27.43 -47.33 -1.50
N PRO A 52 27.31 -46.73 -0.31
CA PRO A 52 26.31 -45.69 -0.09
C PRO A 52 26.65 -44.51 -0.99
N SER A 53 25.83 -44.30 -2.02
CA SER A 53 25.90 -43.13 -2.88
C SER A 53 25.76 -41.88 -2.02
N SER A 54 26.80 -41.05 -1.99
CA SER A 54 26.88 -39.78 -1.26
C SER A 54 25.90 -38.70 -1.77
N SER A 55 25.10 -39.00 -2.79
CA SER A 55 24.22 -38.04 -3.46
C SER A 55 22.86 -37.81 -2.80
N THR A 56 22.50 -38.48 -1.71
CA THR A 56 21.17 -38.32 -1.08
C THR A 56 21.00 -36.97 -0.36
N ARG A 57 22.10 -36.31 0.02
CA ARG A 57 22.07 -34.98 0.67
C ARG A 57 21.79 -33.82 -0.28
N GLN A 58 22.08 -33.96 -1.58
CA GLN A 58 21.97 -32.84 -2.52
C GLN A 58 20.52 -32.51 -2.92
N LEU A 59 19.60 -33.48 -2.89
CA LEU A 59 18.20 -33.28 -3.28
C LEU A 59 17.37 -32.58 -2.19
N GLN A 60 17.76 -32.71 -0.92
CA GLN A 60 17.06 -32.13 0.23
C GLN A 60 17.28 -30.61 0.32
N ASN A 61 18.52 -30.15 0.12
CA ASN A 61 18.84 -28.71 0.16
C ASN A 61 18.18 -27.95 -1.00
N ARG A 62 17.99 -28.58 -2.17
CA ARG A 62 17.35 -27.93 -3.34
C ARG A 62 15.90 -27.51 -3.06
N ARG A 63 15.16 -28.26 -2.23
CA ARG A 63 13.80 -27.90 -1.80
C ARG A 63 13.79 -26.79 -0.76
N LEU A 64 14.83 -26.73 0.09
CA LEU A 64 14.97 -25.65 1.07
C LEU A 64 15.14 -24.30 0.38
N TRP A 65 15.95 -24.24 -0.69
CA TRP A 65 16.15 -23.03 -1.48
C TRP A 65 14.87 -22.54 -2.16
N THR A 66 14.02 -23.45 -2.65
CA THR A 66 12.73 -23.05 -3.24
C THR A 66 11.80 -22.43 -2.19
N TYR A 67 11.74 -22.99 -0.97
CA TYR A 67 10.92 -22.42 0.09
C TYR A 67 11.46 -21.07 0.58
N ALA A 68 12.77 -20.95 0.77
CA ALA A 68 13.40 -19.69 1.14
C ALA A 68 13.14 -18.60 0.09
N LEU A 69 13.23 -18.92 -1.20
CA LEU A 69 12.90 -18.00 -2.29
C LEU A 69 11.43 -17.57 -2.21
N THR A 70 10.50 -18.50 -2.07
CA THR A 70 9.07 -18.17 -1.99
C THR A 70 8.74 -17.31 -0.78
N PHE A 71 9.30 -17.63 0.40
CA PHE A 71 9.08 -16.85 1.61
C PHE A 71 9.67 -15.44 1.48
N SER A 72 10.86 -15.31 0.90
CA SER A 72 11.49 -14.02 0.62
C SER A 72 10.66 -13.17 -0.35
N CYS A 73 10.12 -13.77 -1.41
CA CYS A 73 9.21 -13.08 -2.33
C CYS A 73 7.93 -12.58 -1.63
N ILE A 74 7.30 -13.41 -0.80
CA ILE A 74 6.09 -13.02 -0.05
C ILE A 74 6.41 -11.91 0.95
N ALA A 75 7.49 -12.04 1.71
CA ALA A 75 7.92 -11.02 2.66
C ALA A 75 8.24 -9.70 1.95
N GLY A 76 8.94 -9.73 0.83
CA GLY A 76 9.22 -8.56 0.00
C GLY A 76 7.95 -7.91 -0.52
N PHE A 77 6.98 -8.70 -0.99
CA PHE A 77 5.68 -8.18 -1.45
C PHE A 77 4.92 -7.46 -0.34
N ILE A 78 4.86 -8.04 0.86
CA ILE A 78 4.21 -7.41 2.02
C ILE A 78 4.88 -6.07 2.35
N VAL A 79 6.22 -6.02 2.38
CA VAL A 79 6.96 -4.78 2.65
C VAL A 79 6.67 -3.71 1.59
N ILE A 80 6.65 -4.08 0.31
CA ILE A 80 6.34 -3.14 -0.79
C ILE A 80 4.91 -2.61 -0.65
N VAL A 81 3.93 -3.47 -0.38
CA VAL A 81 2.52 -3.06 -0.21
C VAL A 81 2.36 -2.15 1.00
N LEU A 82 3.00 -2.47 2.13
CA LEU A 82 2.94 -1.63 3.33
C LEU A 82 3.57 -0.25 3.09
N ASN A 83 4.69 -0.20 2.37
CA ASN A 83 5.33 1.07 2.02
C ASN A 83 4.43 1.90 1.08
N ASN A 84 3.87 1.27 0.04
CA ASN A 84 2.97 1.95 -0.89
C ASN A 84 1.67 2.46 -0.23
N PHE A 85 1.13 1.69 0.74
CA PHE A 85 -0.06 2.11 1.47
C PHE A 85 0.20 3.35 2.34
N GLN A 86 1.37 3.46 2.97
CA GLN A 86 1.74 4.64 3.76
C GLN A 86 1.79 5.91 2.91
N ASP A 87 2.20 5.80 1.64
CA ASP A 87 2.27 6.93 0.71
C ASP A 87 0.88 7.44 0.27
N GLN A 88 -0.16 6.61 0.36
CA GLN A 88 -1.52 6.96 -0.08
C GLN A 88 -2.39 7.59 1.03
N LEU A 89 -1.97 7.52 2.30
CA LEU A 89 -2.75 8.07 3.41
C LEU A 89 -2.65 9.60 3.47
N VAL A 90 -3.73 10.28 3.07
CA VAL A 90 -3.86 11.72 3.22
C VAL A 90 -4.47 12.03 4.59
N PHE A 91 -3.62 12.42 5.54
CA PHE A 91 -4.06 12.76 6.90
C PHE A 91 -4.66 14.16 6.97
N TYR A 92 -5.76 14.30 7.71
CA TYR A 92 -6.29 15.60 8.11
C TYR A 92 -5.51 16.12 9.32
N VAL A 93 -4.99 17.34 9.22
CA VAL A 93 -4.22 18.00 10.27
C VAL A 93 -4.62 19.46 10.37
N THR A 94 -4.57 20.00 11.59
CA THR A 94 -4.71 21.44 11.82
C THR A 94 -3.38 22.14 11.54
N PRO A 95 -3.39 23.47 11.31
CA PRO A 95 -2.19 24.30 11.32
C PRO A 95 -1.26 24.03 12.50
N SER A 96 -1.79 23.94 13.72
CA SER A 96 -0.96 23.69 14.91
C SER A 96 -0.28 22.32 14.82
N ASP A 97 -1.05 21.27 14.50
CA ASP A 97 -0.52 19.91 14.37
C ASP A 97 0.49 19.78 13.23
N ALA A 98 0.29 20.49 12.12
CA ALA A 98 1.16 20.43 10.96
C ALA A 98 2.58 20.92 11.31
N ILE A 99 2.70 21.99 12.08
CA ILE A 99 3.98 22.54 12.53
C ILE A 99 4.68 21.57 13.48
N GLU A 100 3.96 21.00 14.44
CA GLU A 100 4.53 20.01 15.36
C GLU A 100 5.01 18.76 14.63
N LYS A 101 4.21 18.25 13.69
CA LYS A 101 4.59 17.09 12.87
C LYS A 101 5.81 17.39 12.01
N PHE A 102 5.91 18.58 11.43
CA PHE A 102 7.06 18.99 10.64
C PHE A 102 8.34 19.07 11.47
N LYS A 103 8.26 19.57 12.72
CA LYS A 103 9.40 19.60 13.65
C LYS A 103 9.87 18.20 14.04
N ASN A 104 8.92 17.28 14.29
CA ASN A 104 9.22 15.93 14.76
C ASN A 104 9.67 14.99 13.62
N ASN A 105 9.12 15.18 12.42
CA ASN A 105 9.44 14.36 11.26
C ASN A 105 9.22 15.16 9.97
N PRO A 106 10.30 15.60 9.28
CA PRO A 106 10.21 16.24 7.97
C PRO A 106 9.89 15.19 6.90
N SER A 107 8.70 14.60 6.99
CA SER A 107 8.19 13.67 6.00
C SER A 107 7.64 14.44 4.80
N LYS A 108 7.91 13.96 3.58
CA LYS A 108 7.45 14.54 2.31
C LYS A 108 6.05 14.06 1.92
N ASN A 109 5.24 13.62 2.88
CA ASN A 109 3.92 13.09 2.59
C ASN A 109 2.93 14.23 2.34
N LYS A 110 1.97 13.97 1.45
CA LYS A 110 0.82 14.85 1.22
C LYS A 110 -0.09 14.80 2.45
N PHE A 111 -0.61 15.93 2.86
CA PHE A 111 -1.63 15.98 3.91
C PHE A 111 -2.67 17.04 3.61
N ARG A 112 -3.84 16.88 4.26
CA ARG A 112 -4.96 17.81 4.21
C ARG A 112 -4.90 18.72 5.42
N LEU A 113 -4.58 19.98 5.17
CA LEU A 113 -4.60 21.04 6.17
C LEU A 113 -6.02 21.60 6.27
N GLY A 114 -6.68 21.41 7.41
CA GLY A 114 -8.00 21.97 7.67
C GLY A 114 -7.92 23.18 8.59
N GLY A 115 -8.61 24.27 8.25
CA GLY A 115 -8.67 25.46 9.09
C GLY A 115 -9.62 26.53 8.55
N LEU A 116 -9.54 27.71 9.13
CA LEU A 116 -10.30 28.89 8.73
C LEU A 116 -9.41 29.79 7.87
N VAL A 117 -9.97 30.40 6.83
CA VAL A 117 -9.24 31.41 6.06
C VAL A 117 -9.24 32.73 6.83
N LEU A 118 -8.06 33.30 7.10
CA LEU A 118 -7.93 34.56 7.81
C LEU A 118 -8.48 35.74 6.97
N GLU A 119 -9.21 36.65 7.61
CA GLU A 119 -9.78 37.83 6.94
C GLU A 119 -8.72 38.82 6.43
N GLY A 120 -8.95 39.32 5.21
CA GLY A 120 -8.04 40.17 4.45
C GLY A 120 -6.66 39.55 4.24
N SER A 121 -6.54 38.22 4.24
CA SER A 121 -5.27 37.51 4.01
C SER A 121 -5.11 37.02 2.58
N VAL A 122 -6.20 37.00 1.80
CA VAL A 122 -6.21 36.50 0.43
C VAL A 122 -5.63 37.56 -0.50
N VAL A 123 -4.48 37.25 -1.09
CA VAL A 123 -3.78 38.13 -2.03
C VAL A 123 -3.67 37.45 -3.39
N HIS A 124 -4.13 38.18 -4.41
CA HIS A 124 -3.97 37.82 -5.81
C HIS A 124 -2.86 38.68 -6.44
N PRO A 125 -1.63 38.16 -6.61
CA PRO A 125 -0.58 38.86 -7.33
C PRO A 125 -0.95 38.95 -8.82
N LEU A 126 -1.12 40.16 -9.33
CA LEU A 126 -1.49 40.46 -10.73
C LEU A 126 -0.51 39.89 -11.78
N THR A 127 0.69 39.51 -11.36
CA THR A 127 1.78 39.04 -12.22
C THR A 127 1.87 37.50 -12.30
N SER A 128 1.20 36.76 -11.41
CA SER A 128 1.35 35.30 -11.30
C SER A 128 0.01 34.61 -11.00
N PRO A 129 -0.26 33.41 -11.55
CA PRO A 129 -1.44 32.60 -11.19
C PRO A 129 -1.38 32.00 -9.78
N GLU A 130 -0.37 32.34 -8.98
CA GLU A 130 -0.22 31.89 -7.59
C GLU A 130 -1.10 32.74 -6.65
N MET A 131 -1.99 32.09 -5.90
CA MET A 131 -2.76 32.69 -4.82
C MET A 131 -2.05 32.47 -3.48
N GLU A 132 -1.99 33.52 -2.66
CA GLU A 132 -1.43 33.44 -1.31
C GLU A 132 -2.53 33.78 -0.30
N PHE A 133 -2.75 32.93 0.70
CA PHE A 133 -3.71 33.17 1.78
C PHE A 133 -3.23 32.53 3.08
N VAL A 134 -3.78 32.97 4.21
CA VAL A 134 -3.42 32.45 5.52
C VAL A 134 -4.53 31.58 6.06
N VAL A 135 -4.18 30.37 6.49
CA VAL A 135 -5.11 29.44 7.17
C VAL A 135 -4.77 29.41 8.66
N THR A 136 -5.80 29.56 9.49
CA THR A 136 -5.71 29.62 10.95
C THR A 136 -6.64 28.61 11.61
N ASP A 137 -6.22 28.06 12.74
CA ASP A 137 -7.05 27.29 13.66
C ASP A 137 -7.37 28.08 14.95
N LEU A 138 -7.27 29.41 14.90
CA LEU A 138 -7.36 30.37 16.01
C LEU A 138 -6.14 30.37 16.96
N ILE A 139 -5.24 29.39 16.85
CA ILE A 139 -4.04 29.27 17.67
C ILE A 139 -2.81 29.65 16.84
N THR A 140 -2.64 28.99 15.69
CA THR A 140 -1.53 29.17 14.78
C THR A 140 -2.01 29.53 13.38
N ASP A 141 -1.18 30.32 12.70
CA ASP A 141 -1.47 30.83 11.36
C ASP A 141 -0.37 30.34 10.42
N ILE A 142 -0.76 29.72 9.30
CA ILE A 142 0.15 29.19 8.28
C ILE A 142 -0.13 29.88 6.94
N LEU A 143 0.95 30.31 6.29
CA LEU A 143 0.92 30.81 4.92
C LEU A 143 0.72 29.65 3.94
N VAL A 144 -0.37 29.69 3.19
CA VAL A 144 -0.68 28.76 2.11
C VAL A 144 -0.41 29.43 0.77
N LYS A 145 0.35 28.75 -0.08
CA LYS A 145 0.57 29.13 -1.48
C LYS A 145 -0.11 28.12 -2.39
N TYR A 146 -1.11 28.57 -3.13
CA TYR A 146 -1.90 27.76 -4.03
C TYR A 146 -1.65 28.18 -5.48
N GLU A 147 -1.43 27.22 -6.36
CA GLU A 147 -1.23 27.47 -7.79
C GLU A 147 -2.54 27.14 -8.52
N GLY A 148 -3.28 28.17 -8.97
CA GLY A 148 -4.56 27.97 -9.65
C GLY A 148 -5.66 28.95 -9.22
N SER A 149 -6.88 28.67 -9.68
CA SER A 149 -8.07 29.45 -9.35
C SER A 149 -8.76 28.88 -8.12
N LEU A 150 -9.06 29.74 -7.15
CA LEU A 150 -9.82 29.34 -5.96
C LEU A 150 -11.26 29.00 -6.33
N PRO A 151 -11.89 27.98 -5.71
CA PRO A 151 -13.31 27.69 -5.92
C PRO A 151 -14.20 28.90 -5.60
N ASP A 152 -15.35 29.03 -6.24
CA ASP A 152 -16.29 30.15 -5.99
C ASP A 152 -16.87 30.16 -4.56
N LEU A 153 -16.84 29.00 -3.89
CA LEU A 153 -17.22 28.86 -2.48
C LEU A 153 -16.13 29.30 -1.51
N PHE A 154 -14.92 29.58 -1.99
CA PHE A 154 -13.84 30.06 -1.13
C PHE A 154 -14.12 31.49 -0.70
N ARG A 155 -14.27 31.69 0.61
CA ARG A 155 -14.51 32.99 1.25
C ARG A 155 -13.62 33.11 2.48
N GLU A 156 -13.20 34.33 2.77
CA GLU A 156 -12.53 34.64 4.04
C GLU A 156 -13.47 34.35 5.22
N GLY A 157 -12.92 33.97 6.37
CA GLY A 157 -13.68 33.62 7.57
C GLY A 157 -14.37 32.24 7.52
N HIS A 158 -14.31 31.52 6.39
CA HIS A 158 -14.93 30.21 6.25
C HIS A 158 -13.93 29.08 6.42
N SER A 159 -14.45 27.89 6.77
CA SER A 159 -13.65 26.68 6.90
C SER A 159 -13.24 26.14 5.52
N VAL A 160 -11.96 25.90 5.35
CA VAL A 160 -11.35 25.38 4.14
C VAL A 160 -10.49 24.17 4.47
N VAL A 161 -10.42 23.23 3.54
CA VAL A 161 -9.46 22.13 3.55
C VAL A 161 -8.52 22.31 2.37
N VAL A 162 -7.23 22.26 2.61
CA VAL A 162 -6.20 22.47 1.61
C VAL A 162 -5.32 21.22 1.55
N GLU A 163 -5.14 20.66 0.36
CA GLU A 163 -4.23 19.52 0.16
C GLU A 163 -2.89 19.99 -0.42
N GLY A 164 -1.80 19.52 0.15
CA GLY A 164 -0.48 20.02 -0.18
C GLY A 164 0.66 19.39 0.60
N PHE A 165 1.80 20.10 0.56
CA PHE A 165 3.03 19.72 1.24
C PHE A 165 3.56 20.90 2.05
N MET A 166 4.11 20.60 3.22
CA MET A 166 4.86 21.58 4.00
C MET A 166 6.24 21.80 3.40
N LYS A 167 6.64 23.05 3.26
CA LYS A 167 7.98 23.43 2.81
C LYS A 167 8.59 24.41 3.81
N GLU A 168 9.89 24.29 4.00
CA GLU A 168 10.67 25.28 4.72
C GLU A 168 10.85 26.52 3.84
N LEU A 169 10.77 27.70 4.46
CA LEU A 169 10.98 28.96 3.77
C LEU A 169 12.49 29.17 3.54
N ASP A 170 12.99 28.66 2.42
CA ASP A 170 14.40 28.74 2.04
C ASP A 170 14.88 30.20 1.97
N ASP A 171 16.04 30.50 2.57
CA ASP A 171 16.54 31.85 2.88
C ASP A 171 16.65 32.82 1.69
N LYS A 172 16.60 32.30 0.46
CA LYS A 172 16.65 33.09 -0.78
C LYS A 172 15.36 33.89 -1.05
N VAL A 173 14.24 33.52 -0.41
CA VAL A 173 12.94 34.19 -0.59
C VAL A 173 12.71 35.31 0.45
N ARG A 174 13.47 35.32 1.57
CA ARG A 174 13.38 36.33 2.63
C ARG A 174 13.60 37.77 2.13
N LYS A 175 14.35 37.98 1.04
CA LYS A 175 14.60 39.32 0.47
C LYS A 175 13.51 39.83 -0.49
N GLU A 176 12.70 38.97 -1.08
CA GLU A 176 11.64 39.38 -2.00
C GLU A 176 10.24 39.38 -1.36
N VAL A 177 9.99 38.50 -0.37
CA VAL A 177 8.68 38.41 0.31
C VAL A 177 8.52 39.43 1.45
N GLY A 178 9.59 40.11 1.85
CA GLY A 178 9.53 41.23 2.80
C GLY A 178 8.69 42.43 2.34
N LEU A 179 8.31 42.50 1.06
CA LEU A 179 7.37 43.50 0.53
C LEU A 179 5.91 43.05 0.51
N LYS A 180 5.63 41.77 0.75
CA LYS A 180 4.28 41.21 0.66
C LYS A 180 3.64 41.09 2.04
N ASN A 181 2.58 41.86 2.25
CA ASN A 181 1.80 42.00 3.50
C ASN A 181 1.26 40.70 4.11
N VAL A 182 1.35 39.57 3.41
CA VAL A 182 0.78 38.27 3.83
C VAL A 182 1.65 37.57 4.88
N SER A 183 2.98 37.64 4.75
CA SER A 183 3.92 37.01 5.70
C SER A 183 3.80 37.63 7.10
N GLY A 184 3.55 38.94 7.19
CA GLY A 184 3.40 39.64 8.47
C GLY A 184 2.18 39.23 9.29
N LYS A 185 1.18 38.58 8.67
CA LYS A 185 0.00 38.05 9.36
C LYS A 185 0.17 36.60 9.84
N ALA A 186 1.19 35.88 9.34
CA ALA A 186 1.44 34.50 9.74
C ALA A 186 2.30 34.47 11.02
N ARG A 187 1.75 33.90 12.11
CA ARG A 187 2.48 33.69 13.37
C ARG A 187 3.58 32.62 13.26
N SER A 188 3.55 31.76 12.24
CA SER A 188 4.53 30.68 12.02
C SER A 188 5.65 31.10 11.07
N GLY A 189 6.72 31.69 11.61
CA GLY A 189 7.73 32.46 10.86
C GLY A 189 8.79 31.69 10.03
N GLU A 190 8.67 30.40 9.75
CA GLU A 190 9.76 29.62 9.10
C GLU A 190 9.32 28.60 8.04
N CYS A 191 8.02 28.35 7.88
CA CYS A 191 7.49 27.35 6.95
C CYS A 191 6.27 27.89 6.20
N TYR A 192 6.09 27.42 4.98
CA TYR A 192 4.90 27.69 4.19
C TYR A 192 4.32 26.38 3.64
N PHE A 193 3.03 26.36 3.41
CA PHE A 193 2.33 25.22 2.87
C PHE A 193 2.12 25.41 1.36
N LYS A 194 2.74 24.57 0.53
CA LYS A 194 2.47 24.56 -0.92
C LYS A 194 1.26 23.67 -1.19
N ALA A 195 0.15 24.28 -1.55
CA ALA A 195 -1.10 23.64 -1.89
C ALA A 195 -1.24 23.40 -3.40
N PHE A 196 -1.86 22.28 -3.76
CA PHE A 196 -2.26 21.98 -5.14
C PHE A 196 -3.78 21.75 -5.27
N GLU A 197 -4.51 21.63 -4.16
CA GLU A 197 -5.97 21.53 -4.16
C GLU A 197 -6.56 22.30 -2.98
N VAL A 198 -7.66 23.02 -3.23
CA VAL A 198 -8.40 23.78 -2.21
C VAL A 198 -9.85 23.34 -2.26
N LEU A 199 -10.35 22.86 -1.13
CA LEU A 199 -11.71 22.38 -0.93
C LEU A 199 -12.41 23.33 0.05
N ALA A 200 -13.32 24.15 -0.45
CA ALA A 200 -14.19 24.95 0.40
C ALA A 200 -15.31 24.06 0.95
N LYS A 201 -15.54 24.09 2.27
CA LYS A 201 -16.67 23.37 2.85
C LYS A 201 -17.95 24.05 2.36
N HIS A 202 -18.83 23.30 1.70
CA HIS A 202 -20.13 23.81 1.28
C HIS A 202 -20.97 24.20 2.50
N ASP A 203 -21.67 25.33 2.41
CA ASP A 203 -22.72 25.66 3.36
C ASP A 203 -23.70 24.50 3.44
N GLU A 204 -23.92 24.00 4.66
CA GLU A 204 -24.86 22.90 4.96
C GLU A 204 -26.32 23.25 4.64
N LYS A 205 -26.56 24.46 4.11
CA LYS A 205 -27.85 24.99 3.67
C LYS A 205 -28.12 24.73 2.18
N TYR A 206 -27.75 23.55 1.67
CA TYR A 206 -28.19 23.08 0.36
C TYR A 206 -29.42 22.17 0.52
N MET A 207 -30.62 22.75 0.41
CA MET A 207 -31.82 21.98 0.10
C MET A 207 -31.93 21.88 -1.44
N PRO A 208 -31.86 20.68 -2.04
CA PRO A 208 -32.14 20.55 -3.46
C PRO A 208 -33.58 21.00 -3.75
N GLN A 209 -33.80 21.75 -4.83
CA GLN A 209 -35.13 22.28 -5.16
C GLN A 209 -36.18 21.17 -5.35
N GLU A 210 -35.74 19.94 -5.61
CA GLU A 210 -36.57 18.74 -5.68
C GLU A 210 -37.36 18.47 -4.39
N VAL A 211 -36.80 18.75 -3.20
CA VAL A 211 -37.55 18.58 -1.93
C VAL A 211 -38.48 19.74 -1.60
N ALA A 212 -38.28 20.92 -2.21
CA ALA A 212 -39.17 22.06 -2.03
C ALA A 212 -40.48 21.92 -2.84
N ALA A 213 -40.41 21.28 -4.02
CA ALA A 213 -41.56 21.09 -4.92
C ALA A 213 -42.54 19.99 -4.48
N VAL A 214 -42.16 19.10 -3.56
CA VAL A 214 -43.03 17.99 -3.09
C VAL A 214 -44.06 18.43 -2.05
N ARG A 215 -44.00 19.69 -1.58
CA ARG A 215 -44.84 20.20 -0.49
C ARG A 215 -45.97 21.16 -0.92
N SER A 216 -46.23 21.29 -2.21
CA SER A 216 -47.37 22.04 -2.79
C SER A 216 -48.31 21.11 -3.53
#